data_AF-A0AB36G6P7-F1
#
_entry.id   AF-A0AB36G6P7-F1
#
_cell.length_a   1.000
_cell.length_b   1.000
_cell.length_c   1.000
_cell.angle_alpha   90.00
_cell.angle_beta   90.00
_cell.angle_gamma   90.00
#
_symmetry.space_group_name_H-M   'P 1'
#
loop_
_entity.id
_entity.type
_entity.pdbx_description
1 polymer ?
#
loop_
_entity_poly.entity_id
_entity_poly.type
_entity_poly.pdbx_seq_one_letter_code
_entity_poly.pdbx_strand_id
1 'polypeptide(L)' 'MQEIKQFFINIERTDINESMENLVSEDFIDSIDIMALVAEIEKFYKKPLKAEFITPENFESFENIKKMLETAMKD' A
#
# COMPACT_ATOMS: atom_id res chain seq x y z
N MET A 1 9.99 -3.37 3.83
CA MET A 1 8.91 -3.98 4.63
C MET A 1 8.53 -3.15 5.84
N GLN A 2 9.49 -2.73 6.69
CA GLN A 2 9.18 -1.81 7.80
C GLN A 2 8.47 -0.51 7.35
N GLU A 3 8.86 0.07 6.22
CA GLU A 3 8.21 1.25 5.65
C GLU A 3 6.73 1.00 5.31
N ILE A 4 6.44 -0.07 4.58
CA ILE A 4 5.06 -0.45 4.21
C ILE A 4 4.23 -0.71 5.46
N LYS A 5 4.82 -1.37 6.47
CA LYS A 5 4.16 -1.58 7.76
C LYS A 5 3.81 -0.25 8.42
N GLN A 6 4.72 0.72 8.36
CA GLN A 6 4.50 2.04 8.93
C GLN A 6 3.37 2.79 8.20
N PHE A 7 3.22 2.63 6.89
CA PHE A 7 2.09 3.21 6.16
C PHE A 7 0.75 2.68 6.66
N PHE A 8 0.61 1.37 6.85
CA PHE A 8 -0.61 0.79 7.45
C PHE A 8 -0.87 1.31 8.87
N ILE A 9 0.16 1.42 9.71
CA ILE A 9 0.02 2.00 11.06
C ILE A 9 -0.47 3.45 10.99
N ASN A 10 0.04 4.25 10.05
CA ASN A 10 -0.30 5.66 9.91
C ASN A 10 -1.74 5.89 9.42
N ILE A 11 -2.37 4.88 8.81
CA ILE A 11 -3.79 4.88 8.42
C ILE A 11 -4.66 4.07 9.40
N GLU A 12 -4.17 3.86 10.63
CA GLU A 12 -4.87 3.15 11.72
C GLU A 12 -5.13 1.65 11.47
N ARG A 13 -4.51 1.06 10.44
CA ARG A 13 -4.56 -0.38 10.12
C ARG A 13 -3.47 -1.17 10.81
N THR A 14 -3.47 -1.13 12.14
CA THR A 14 -2.48 -1.83 12.99
C THR A 14 -2.63 -3.35 13.02
N ASP A 15 -3.76 -3.87 12.52
CA ASP A 15 -4.07 -5.28 12.36
C ASP A 15 -3.33 -5.94 11.19
N ILE A 16 -2.91 -5.14 10.20
CA ILE A 16 -2.21 -5.61 9.00
C ILE A 16 -0.73 -5.85 9.26
N ASN A 17 -0.21 -6.99 8.78
CA ASN A 17 1.20 -7.35 8.94
C ASN A 17 1.80 -8.07 7.72
N GLU A 18 3.13 -8.16 7.71
CA GLU A 18 3.94 -8.66 6.58
C GLU A 18 3.66 -10.13 6.19
N SER A 19 3.01 -10.93 7.04
CA SER A 19 2.68 -12.33 6.75
C SER A 19 1.28 -12.51 6.15
N MET A 20 0.50 -11.44 6.08
CA MET A 20 -0.82 -11.45 5.47
C MET A 20 -0.68 -11.32 3.95
N GLU A 21 -1.41 -12.17 3.26
CA GLU A 21 -1.52 -12.22 1.81
C GLU A 21 -2.99 -11.99 1.44
N ASN A 22 -3.26 -11.77 0.16
CA ASN A 22 -4.62 -11.59 -0.35
C ASN A 22 -5.38 -10.45 0.36
N LEU A 23 -4.68 -9.37 0.71
CA LEU A 23 -5.23 -8.29 1.54
C LEU A 23 -6.54 -7.72 0.98
N VAL A 24 -6.66 -7.63 -0.34
CA VAL A 24 -7.88 -7.11 -0.98
C VAL A 24 -8.87 -8.24 -1.20
N SER A 25 -8.42 -9.39 -1.72
CA SER A 25 -9.29 -10.50 -2.09
C SER A 25 -9.89 -11.28 -0.91
N GLU A 26 -9.28 -11.22 0.28
CA GLU A 26 -9.83 -11.74 1.54
C GLU A 26 -10.55 -10.65 2.37
N ASP A 27 -10.85 -9.48 1.77
CA ASP A 27 -11.55 -8.36 2.41
C ASP A 27 -10.85 -7.82 3.69
N PHE A 28 -9.54 -8.01 3.82
CA PHE A 28 -8.79 -7.38 4.92
C PHE A 28 -8.73 -5.87 4.74
N ILE A 29 -8.52 -5.38 3.52
CA ILE A 29 -8.51 -3.95 3.20
C ILE A 29 -9.50 -3.69 2.06
N ASP A 30 -10.17 -2.55 2.10
CA ASP A 30 -11.12 -2.15 1.07
C ASP A 30 -10.64 -0.93 0.25
N SER A 31 -11.54 -0.40 -0.59
CA SER A 31 -11.23 0.79 -1.40
C SER A 31 -10.89 2.04 -0.59
N ILE A 32 -11.46 2.20 0.61
CA ILE A 32 -11.19 3.34 1.50
C ILE A 32 -9.79 3.21 2.08
N ASP A 33 -9.41 2.01 2.54
CA ASP A 33 -8.07 1.71 3.02
C ASP A 33 -7.02 1.96 1.93
N ILE A 34 -7.29 1.50 0.69
CA ILE A 34 -6.39 1.72 -0.45
C ILE A 34 -6.22 3.22 -0.69
N MET A 35 -7.30 4.02 -0.69
CA MET A 35 -7.17 5.48 -0.88
C MET A 35 -6.37 6.15 0.24
N ALA A 36 -6.56 5.72 1.49
CA ALA A 36 -5.77 6.22 2.62
C ALA A 36 -4.28 5.86 2.48
N LEU A 37 -4.00 4.62 2.08
CA LEU A 37 -2.64 4.12 1.85
C LEU A 37 -1.95 4.88 0.72
N VAL A 38 -2.66 5.13 -0.39
CA VAL A 38 -2.17 5.96 -1.49
C VAL A 38 -1.81 7.36 -0.99
N ALA A 39 -2.70 8.01 -0.24
CA ALA A 39 -2.44 9.36 0.28
C ALA A 39 -1.21 9.40 1.22
N GLU A 40 -1.02 8.37 2.05
CA GLU A 40 0.15 8.29 2.94
C GLU A 40 1.46 8.03 2.17
N ILE A 41 1.42 7.16 1.15
CA ILE A 41 2.55 6.93 0.23
C ILE A 41 2.95 8.26 -0.45
N GLU A 42 1.99 8.97 -1.03
CA GLU A 42 2.25 10.24 -1.73
C GLU A 42 2.82 11.31 -0.79
N LYS A 43 2.32 11.38 0.44
CA LYS A 43 2.84 12.26 1.49
C LYS A 43 4.28 11.93 1.86
N PHE A 44 4.62 10.64 1.99
CA PHE A 44 5.97 10.19 2.34
C PHE A 44 6.98 10.49 1.23
N TYR A 45 6.65 10.10 -0.01
CA TYR A 45 7.52 10.27 -1.18
C TYR A 45 7.47 11.70 -1.76
N LYS A 46 6.52 12.53 -1.34
CA LYS A 46 6.25 13.88 -1.88
C LYS A 46 6.05 13.86 -3.40
N LYS A 47 5.47 12.79 -3.91
CA LYS A 47 5.29 12.49 -5.33
C LYS A 47 3.96 11.76 -5.52
N PRO A 48 3.14 12.14 -6.52
CA PRO A 48 1.88 11.45 -6.77
C PRO A 48 2.13 10.02 -7.28
N LEU A 49 1.28 9.09 -6.83
CA LEU A 49 1.23 7.74 -7.36
C LEU A 49 0.35 7.74 -8.60
N LYS A 50 0.90 7.32 -9.75
CA LYS A 50 0.12 7.30 -10.99
C LYS A 50 -1.03 6.31 -10.88
N ALA A 51 -2.18 6.65 -11.46
CA ALA A 51 -3.39 5.83 -11.44
C ALA A 51 -3.19 4.41 -11.99
N GLU A 52 -2.24 4.21 -12.91
CA GLU A 52 -1.88 2.88 -13.44
C GLU A 52 -1.35 1.90 -12.38
N PHE A 53 -0.84 2.41 -11.25
CA PHE A 53 -0.40 1.61 -10.12
C PHE A 53 -1.50 1.38 -9.08
N ILE A 54 -2.64 2.06 -9.19
CA ILE A 54 -3.74 1.95 -8.22
C ILE A 54 -4.68 0.83 -8.66
N THR A 55 -4.18 -0.41 -8.58
CA THR A 55 -4.95 -1.63 -8.91
C THR A 55 -4.94 -2.59 -7.72
N PRO A 56 -5.99 -3.38 -7.51
CA PRO A 56 -6.06 -4.34 -6.40
C PRO A 56 -4.82 -5.21 -6.27
N GLU A 57 -4.27 -5.67 -7.39
CA GLU A 57 -3.11 -6.57 -7.45
C GLU A 57 -1.84 -5.96 -6.84
N ASN A 58 -1.69 -4.64 -6.86
CA ASN A 58 -0.57 -3.96 -6.23
C ASN A 58 -0.72 -3.83 -4.71
N PHE A 59 -1.91 -4.10 -4.17
CA PHE A 59 -2.21 -4.00 -2.74
C PHE A 59 -2.53 -5.35 -2.07
N GLU A 60 -2.41 -6.48 -2.79
CA GLU A 60 -2.70 -7.81 -2.23
C GLU A 60 -1.71 -8.27 -1.13
N SER A 61 -0.51 -7.69 -1.09
CA SER A 61 0.49 -8.05 -0.08
C SER A 61 1.55 -6.97 0.07
N PHE A 62 2.38 -7.11 1.10
CA PHE A 62 3.55 -6.25 1.30
C PHE A 62 4.56 -6.37 0.15
N GLU A 63 4.72 -7.56 -0.43
CA GLU A 63 5.62 -7.77 -1.58
C GLU A 63 5.06 -7.13 -2.85
N ASN A 64 3.74 -7.17 -3.07
CA ASN A 64 3.09 -6.48 -4.17
C ASN A 64 3.27 -4.96 -4.06
N ILE A 65 3.02 -4.39 -2.88
CA ILE A 65 3.19 -2.95 -2.62
C ILE A 65 4.65 -2.56 -2.82
N LYS A 66 5.60 -3.34 -2.32
CA LYS A 66 7.03 -3.07 -2.50
C LYS A 66 7.42 -3.01 -3.98
N LYS A 67 7.01 -3.99 -4.79
CA LYS A 67 7.31 -4.03 -6.23
C LYS A 67 6.72 -2.83 -6.97
N MET A 68 5.49 -2.44 -6.60
CA MET A 68 4.85 -1.23 -7.12
C MET A 68 5.70 0.02 -6.80
N LEU A 69 6.08 0.21 -5.53
CA LEU A 69 6.86 1.38 -5.08
C LEU A 69 8.25 1.45 -5.73
N GLU A 70 8.93 0.31 -5.88
CA GLU A 70 10.23 0.22 -6.57
C GLU A 70 10.18 0.70 -8.03
N THR A 71 9.00 0.69 -8.65
CA THR A 71 8.79 1.18 -10.02
C THR A 71 8.24 2.61 -10.03
N ALA A 72 7.23 2.90 -9.20
CA ALA A 72 6.51 4.16 -9.21
C ALA A 72 7.30 5.33 -8.58
N MET A 73 8.08 5.03 -7.53
CA MET A 73 8.75 6.02 -6.70
C MET A 73 10.26 6.12 -6.96
N LYS A 74 10.79 5.28 -7.86
CA LYS A 74 12.15 5.46 -8.37
C LYS A 74 12.25 6.77 -9.14
N ASP A 75 13.38 7.45 -8.97
CA ASP A 75 13.70 8.71 -9.65
C ASP A 75 13.63 8.58 -11.18
#